data_AF-A0A846PJQ1-F1
#
_entry.id   AF-A0A846PJQ1-F1
#
_cell.length_a   1.000
_cell.length_b   1.000
_cell.length_c   1.000
_cell.angle_alpha   90.00
_cell.angle_beta   90.00
_cell.angle_gamma   90.00
#
_symmetry.space_group_name_H-M   'P 1'
#
loop_
_entity.id
_entity.type
_entity.pdbx_description
1 polymer ?
#
loop_
_entity_poly.entity_id
_entity_poly.type
_entity_poly.pdbx_seq_one_letter_code
_entity_poly.pdbx_strand_id
1 'polypeptide(L)'
;MGLDKIGESVEKPLNGLKTVSYYGCLSVRPSKVIKSDDPDNPTHIDEIVSVLGGEPLEFTSKTKCCGGGLLMTYRDIALKLTEQIL
;
A
#
# COMPACT_ATOMS: atom_id res chain seq x y z
N MET A 1 13.04 9.31 11.42
CA MET A 1 12.60 10.63 11.92
C MET A 1 11.20 11.06 11.43
N GLY A 2 10.44 10.21 10.72
CA GLY A 2 9.10 10.56 10.21
C GLY A 2 7.95 9.98 11.03
N LEU A 3 7.99 8.67 11.29
CA LEU A 3 6.93 7.93 11.99
C LEU A 3 6.67 8.43 13.42
N ASP A 4 7.72 8.77 14.16
CA ASP A 4 7.58 9.27 15.54
C ASP A 4 6.75 10.57 15.59
N LYS A 5 7.02 11.50 14.66
CA LYS A 5 6.28 12.77 14.54
C LYS A 5 4.84 12.58 14.08
N ILE A 6 4.60 11.57 13.23
CA ILE A 6 3.24 11.20 12.81
C ILE A 6 2.46 10.74 14.03
N GLY A 7 3.05 9.86 14.85
CA GLY A 7 2.45 9.36 16.10
C GLY A 7 2.08 10.46 17.08
N GLU A 8 2.97 11.45 17.27
CA GLU A 8 2.71 12.61 18.14
C GLU A 8 1.56 13.50 17.64
N SER A 9 1.27 13.48 16.34
CA SER A 9 0.27 14.34 15.70
C SER A 9 -1.11 13.67 15.53
N VAL A 10 -1.29 12.45 16.06
CA VAL A 10 -2.55 11.70 15.89
C VAL A 10 -3.64 12.25 16.82
N GLU A 11 -4.65 12.91 16.25
CA GLU A 11 -5.83 13.35 16.99
C GLU A 11 -6.94 12.28 17.07
N LYS A 12 -7.07 11.47 16.01
CA LYS A 12 -8.10 10.42 15.88
C LYS A 12 -7.44 9.12 15.42
N PRO A 13 -7.09 8.24 16.36
CA PRO A 13 -6.42 6.99 16.02
C PRO A 13 -7.37 6.02 15.32
N LEU A 14 -6.81 5.15 14.48
CA LEU A 14 -7.51 4.08 13.77
C LEU A 14 -7.72 2.83 14.66
N ASN A 15 -7.84 3.02 15.98
CA ASN A 15 -7.90 1.94 16.95
C ASN A 15 -9.01 0.92 16.63
N GLY A 16 -8.63 -0.36 16.59
CA GLY A 16 -9.54 -1.47 16.29
C GLY A 16 -9.87 -1.64 14.81
N LEU A 17 -9.31 -0.82 13.91
CA LEU A 17 -9.47 -0.99 12.48
C LEU A 17 -8.43 -1.98 11.95
N LYS A 18 -8.91 -3.10 11.41
CA LYS A 18 -8.09 -4.07 10.67
C LYS A 18 -8.01 -3.68 9.21
N THR A 19 -6.82 -3.43 8.70
CA THR A 19 -6.63 -2.96 7.32
C THR A 19 -5.59 -3.79 6.60
N VAL A 20 -5.73 -3.88 5.27
CA VAL A 20 -4.66 -4.33 4.39
C VAL A 20 -4.16 -3.16 3.56
N SER A 21 -2.85 -3.06 3.39
CA SER A 21 -2.24 -1.97 2.63
C SER A 21 -2.00 -2.40 1.18
N TYR A 22 -2.57 -1.67 0.22
CA TYR A 22 -2.22 -1.82 -1.19
C TYR A 22 -1.23 -0.72 -1.57
N TYR A 23 0.02 -1.09 -1.84
CA TYR A 23 1.11 -0.16 -2.16
C TYR A 23 1.08 0.25 -3.63
N GLY A 24 0.59 -0.65 -4.49
CA GLY A 24 0.69 -0.50 -5.94
C GLY A 24 2.13 -0.67 -6.44
N CYS A 25 2.26 -0.80 -7.76
CA CYS A 25 3.56 -1.09 -8.36
C CYS A 25 4.52 0.12 -8.38
N LEU A 26 3.99 1.34 -8.56
CA LEU A 26 4.80 2.54 -8.76
C LEU A 26 5.41 3.12 -7.48
N SER A 27 4.92 2.71 -6.31
CA SER A 27 5.46 3.17 -5.01
C SER A 27 6.83 2.59 -4.71
N VAL A 28 7.15 1.43 -5.29
CA VAL A 28 8.40 0.69 -5.02
C VAL A 28 9.18 0.31 -6.29
N ARG A 29 8.61 0.54 -7.48
CA ARG A 29 9.26 0.32 -8.78
C ARG A 29 9.23 1.62 -9.61
N PRO A 30 10.34 2.00 -10.27
CA PRO A 30 11.56 1.21 -10.49
C PRO A 30 12.49 1.16 -9.27
N SER A 31 12.82 -0.05 -8.81
CA SER A 31 13.57 -0.28 -7.56
C SER A 31 14.97 0.34 -7.55
N LYS A 32 15.61 0.45 -8.73
CA LYS A 32 16.93 1.07 -8.89
C LYS A 32 16.93 2.59 -8.63
N VAL A 33 15.78 3.25 -8.74
CA VAL A 33 15.65 4.70 -8.57
C VAL A 33 15.03 5.03 -7.23
N ILE A 34 13.91 4.39 -6.89
CA ILE A 34 13.14 4.72 -5.68
C ILE A 34 13.90 4.36 -4.40
N LYS A 35 14.50 3.15 -4.34
CA LYS A 35 15.31 2.65 -3.20
C LYS A 35 14.73 2.91 -1.80
N SER A 36 13.41 3.06 -1.69
CA SER A 36 12.76 3.51 -0.47
C SER A 36 12.24 2.35 0.38
N ASP A 37 11.93 1.21 -0.23
CA ASP A 37 11.34 0.04 0.45
C ASP A 37 11.67 -1.22 -0.38
N ASP A 38 11.37 -2.40 0.16
CA ASP A 38 11.49 -3.67 -0.57
C ASP A 38 10.45 -3.72 -1.71
N PRO A 39 10.87 -3.91 -2.97
CA PRO A 39 9.97 -3.89 -4.12
C PRO A 39 9.00 -5.07 -4.22
N ASP A 40 9.23 -6.13 -3.44
CA ASP A 40 8.43 -7.34 -3.41
C ASP A 40 7.65 -7.49 -2.10
N ASN A 41 8.17 -6.99 -0.98
CA ASN A 41 7.47 -6.98 0.32
C ASN A 41 7.62 -5.65 1.08
N PRO A 42 6.96 -4.57 0.64
CA PRO A 42 7.05 -3.28 1.31
C PRO A 42 6.30 -3.23 2.65
N THR A 43 6.79 -2.41 3.58
CA THR A 43 6.27 -2.30 4.96
C THR A 43 5.89 -0.87 5.36
N HIS A 44 6.28 0.16 4.60
CA HIS A 44 6.10 1.54 5.04
C HIS A 44 4.64 1.98 5.30
N ILE A 45 3.67 1.53 4.50
CA ILE A 45 2.26 1.89 4.73
C ILE A 45 1.72 1.12 5.94
N ASP A 46 2.15 -0.11 6.14
CA ASP A 46 1.76 -0.92 7.31
C ASP A 46 2.32 -0.32 8.61
N GLU A 47 3.54 0.20 8.58
CA GLU A 47 4.15 0.95 9.68
C GLU A 47 3.37 2.23 9.99
N ILE A 48 2.94 2.97 8.95
CA ILE A 48 2.08 4.15 9.13
C ILE A 48 0.75 3.75 9.78
N VAL A 49 0.08 2.71 9.29
CA VAL A 49 -1.17 2.21 9.89
C VAL A 49 -0.96 1.85 11.37
N SER A 50 0.14 1.18 11.69
CA SER A 50 0.49 0.82 13.07
C SER A 50 0.66 2.05 13.96
N VAL A 51 1.36 3.07 13.49
CA VAL A 51 1.57 4.34 14.21
C VAL A 51 0.25 5.09 14.41
N LEU A 52 -0.66 5.00 13.46
CA LEU A 52 -2.01 5.57 13.57
C LEU A 52 -2.92 4.77 14.53
N GLY A 53 -2.46 3.65 15.11
CA GLY A 53 -3.22 2.80 16.02
C GLY A 53 -4.07 1.72 15.32
N GLY A 54 -3.93 1.55 14.01
CA GLY A 54 -4.59 0.48 13.27
C GLY A 54 -3.88 -0.87 13.39
N GLU A 55 -4.57 -1.93 12.98
CA GLU A 55 -4.04 -3.29 12.91
C GLU A 55 -3.78 -3.68 11.44
N PRO A 56 -2.56 -3.50 10.90
CA PRO A 56 -2.25 -3.95 9.56
C PRO A 56 -2.23 -5.49 9.50
N LEU A 57 -2.98 -6.06 8.57
CA LEU A 57 -2.99 -7.49 8.27
C LEU A 57 -2.05 -7.80 7.11
N GLU A 58 -1.47 -9.01 7.13
CA GLU A 58 -0.66 -9.49 6.03
C GLU A 58 -1.49 -9.65 4.77
N PHE A 59 -0.97 -9.11 3.65
CA PHE A 59 -1.65 -9.12 2.37
C PHE A 59 -0.68 -9.49 1.26
N THR A 60 -1.00 -10.56 0.53
CA THR A 60 -0.10 -11.12 -0.49
C THR A 60 -0.12 -10.35 -1.80
N SER A 61 -1.12 -9.49 -2.01
CA SER A 61 -1.27 -8.72 -3.25
C SER A 61 -0.87 -7.24 -3.10
N LYS A 62 -0.08 -6.90 -2.07
CA LYS A 62 0.45 -5.55 -1.77
C LYS A 62 0.99 -4.81 -2.99
N THR A 63 1.75 -5.50 -3.84
CA THR A 63 2.46 -4.94 -5.00
C THR A 63 1.94 -5.46 -6.35
N LYS A 64 0.84 -6.22 -6.36
CA LYS A 64 0.24 -6.70 -7.61
C LYS A 64 -0.30 -5.53 -8.44
N CYS A 65 -0.28 -5.69 -9.76
CA CYS A 65 -0.79 -4.66 -10.67
C CYS A 65 -2.32 -4.59 -10.57
N CYS A 66 -2.87 -3.41 -10.24
CA CYS A 66 -4.31 -3.17 -10.30
C CYS A 66 -4.84 -2.95 -11.73
N GLY A 67 -3.96 -2.71 -12.71
CA GLY A 67 -4.36 -2.43 -14.08
C GLY A 67 -4.75 -0.97 -14.36
N GLY A 68 -4.57 -0.05 -13.41
CA GLY A 68 -4.95 1.37 -13.58
C GLY A 68 -4.33 2.03 -14.83
N GLY A 69 -3.07 1.72 -15.16
CA GLY A 69 -2.42 2.23 -16.38
C GLY A 69 -2.98 1.66 -17.69
N LEU A 70 -3.76 0.58 -17.63
CA LEU A 70 -4.39 -0.06 -18.79
C LEU A 70 -5.85 0.37 -18.98
N LEU A 71 -6.42 1.15 -18.06
CA LEU A 71 -7.86 1.41 -18.00
C LEU A 71 -8.43 2.01 -19.31
N MET A 72 -7.68 2.91 -19.95
CA MET A 72 -8.13 3.60 -21.16
C MET A 72 -8.04 2.74 -22.41
N THR A 73 -7.04 1.87 -22.50
CA THR A 73 -6.71 1.11 -23.72
C THR A 73 -7.23 -0.32 -23.68
N TYR A 74 -7.26 -0.93 -22.48
CA TYR A 74 -7.61 -2.33 -22.23
C TYR A 74 -8.49 -2.44 -20.99
N ARG A 75 -9.65 -1.79 -21.03
CA ARG A 75 -10.59 -1.71 -19.90
C ARG A 75 -10.92 -3.07 -19.29
N ASP A 76 -11.23 -4.07 -20.10
CA ASP A 76 -11.63 -5.40 -19.61
C ASP A 76 -10.49 -6.09 -18.85
N ILE A 77 -9.24 -5.89 -19.30
CA ILE A 77 -8.05 -6.41 -18.62
C ILE A 77 -7.84 -5.65 -17.30
N ALA A 78 -7.99 -4.33 -17.31
CA ALA A 78 -7.84 -3.51 -16.10
C ALA A 78 -8.84 -3.91 -15.01
N LEU A 79 -10.11 -4.13 -15.37
CA LEU A 79 -11.15 -4.58 -14.44
C LEU A 79 -10.83 -5.96 -13.88
N LYS A 80 -10.44 -6.92 -14.75
CA LYS A 80 -10.05 -8.27 -14.30
C LYS A 80 -8.87 -8.25 -13.33
N LEU A 81 -7.89 -7.37 -13.53
CA LEU A 81 -6.74 -7.23 -12.63
C LEU A 81 -7.14 -6.60 -11.28
N THR A 82 -8.04 -5.62 -11.30
CA THR A 82 -8.58 -5.02 -10.07
C THR A 82 -9.40 -6.03 -9.27
N GLU A 83 -10.19 -6.89 -9.92
CA GLU A 83 -10.93 -7.97 -9.25
C GLU A 83 -10.03 -9.01 -8.58
N GLN A 84 -8.80 -9.21 -9.05
CA GLN A 84 -7.86 -10.17 -8.47
C GLN A 84 -7.16 -9.67 -7.18
N ILE A 85 -7.29 -8.38 -6.87
CA ILE A 85 -6.70 -7.77 -5.67
C ILE A 85 -7.74 -7.41 -4.61
N LEU A 86 -9.03 -7.44 -4.95
CA LEU A 86 -10.16 -7.22 -4.03
C LEU A 86 -10.73 -8.55 -3.54
#